data_AF-A0A1X2FA89-F1
#
_entry.id   AF-A0A1X2FA89-F1
#
_cell.length_a   1.000
_cell.length_b   1.000
_cell.length_c   1.000
_cell.angle_alpha   90.00
_cell.angle_beta   90.00
_cell.angle_gamma   90.00
#
_symmetry.space_group_name_H-M   'P 1'
#
loop_
_entity.id
_entity.type
_entity.pdbx_description
1 polymer ?
#
loop_
_entity_poly.entity_id
_entity_poly.type
_entity_poly.pdbx_seq_one_letter_code
_entity_poly.pdbx_strand_id
1 'polypeptide(L)'
;MPLTFQIRPLGSLPWPAGLGKHGGRYRRLEDALRALLGDDDFWNPEAHRRAFVASDSDYRRTVLTELKHQAWSADLLDGVDTATALARTAPLLNQPLESESSWLDWAAPHRTDYPVWAWLTNGLNASESEIADGRHRLTYLRYHRPLEHEVLVRIET
;
A
#
# COMPACT_ATOMS: atom_id res chain seq x y z
N MET A 1 -4.21 18.65 -8.57
CA MET A 1 -4.21 17.55 -9.56
C MET A 1 -5.47 16.75 -9.33
N PRO A 2 -6.26 16.47 -10.38
CA PRO A 2 -7.41 15.61 -10.23
C PRO A 2 -6.97 14.25 -9.66
N LEU A 3 -7.85 13.63 -8.89
CA LEU A 3 -7.61 12.31 -8.31
C LEU A 3 -8.80 11.41 -8.56
N THR A 4 -8.56 10.10 -8.61
CA THR A 4 -9.62 9.11 -8.74
C THR A 4 -9.41 8.02 -7.70
N PHE A 5 -10.45 7.63 -6.98
CA PHE A 5 -10.41 6.42 -6.17
C PHE A 5 -10.82 5.24 -7.04
N GLN A 6 -9.97 4.22 -7.11
CA GLN A 6 -10.16 3.02 -7.91
C GLN A 6 -9.99 1.78 -7.05
N ILE A 7 -10.61 0.67 -7.47
CA ILE A 7 -10.32 -0.64 -6.90
C ILE A 7 -9.47 -1.40 -7.91
N ARG A 8 -8.31 -1.88 -7.47
CA ARG A 8 -7.31 -2.53 -8.35
C ARG A 8 -6.78 -3.81 -7.72
N PRO A 9 -6.49 -4.86 -8.53
CA PRO A 9 -5.75 -6.03 -8.07
C PRO A 9 -4.35 -5.64 -7.56
N LEU A 10 -3.90 -6.25 -6.46
CA LEU A 10 -2.58 -6.03 -5.87
C LEU A 10 -1.42 -6.22 -6.87
N GLY A 11 -1.56 -7.21 -7.77
CA GLY A 11 -0.59 -7.51 -8.81
C GLY A 11 -0.53 -6.48 -9.94
N SER A 12 -1.59 -5.68 -10.11
CA SER A 12 -1.65 -4.63 -11.13
C SER A 12 -0.96 -3.33 -10.71
N LEU A 13 -0.69 -3.17 -9.41
CA LEU A 13 -0.10 -1.96 -8.86
C LEU A 13 1.41 -1.94 -9.08
N PRO A 14 2.04 -0.76 -9.20
CA PRO A 14 3.48 -0.67 -9.35
C PRO A 14 4.24 -1.37 -8.22
N TRP A 15 5.51 -1.68 -8.47
CA TRP A 15 6.41 -2.16 -7.43
C TRP A 15 7.11 -0.97 -6.77
N PRO A 16 7.34 -1.01 -5.46
CA PRO A 16 7.96 0.11 -4.75
C PRO A 16 9.44 0.23 -5.13
N ALA A 17 9.87 1.46 -5.42
CA ALA A 17 11.29 1.84 -5.42
C ALA A 17 11.74 1.98 -3.95
N GLY A 18 12.26 0.88 -3.38
CA GLY A 18 12.62 0.81 -1.97
C GLY A 18 11.42 0.75 -1.02
N LEU A 19 11.66 0.19 0.17
CA LEU A 19 10.73 0.16 1.30
C LEU A 19 11.21 1.04 2.45
N GLY A 20 11.95 2.10 2.11
CA GLY A 20 12.51 3.05 3.06
C GLY A 20 11.73 4.36 3.08
N LYS A 21 11.73 5.01 4.25
CA LYS A 21 11.51 6.45 4.37
C LYS A 21 12.76 6.99 5.06
N HIS A 22 13.62 7.68 4.32
CA HIS A 22 14.88 8.20 4.83
C HIS A 22 14.71 8.86 6.20
N GLY A 23 15.51 8.42 7.18
CA GLY A 23 15.52 8.97 8.55
C GLY A 23 14.28 8.65 9.40
N GLY A 24 13.39 7.76 8.96
CA GLY A 24 12.12 7.49 9.61
C GLY A 24 12.02 6.16 10.38
N ARG A 25 10.78 5.82 10.74
CA ARG A 25 10.35 4.61 11.48
C ARG A 25 10.77 3.27 10.83
N TYR A 26 11.17 3.29 9.57
CA TYR A 26 11.50 2.09 8.78
C TYR A 26 13.00 1.93 8.50
N ARG A 27 13.88 2.66 9.21
CA ARG A 27 15.32 2.61 8.99
C ARG A 27 15.91 1.19 9.04
N ARG A 28 15.47 0.36 9.99
CA ARG A 28 15.93 -1.04 10.09
C ARG A 28 15.57 -1.87 8.86
N LEU A 29 14.36 -1.69 8.33
CA LEU A 29 13.92 -2.34 7.10
C LEU A 29 14.75 -1.87 5.91
N GLU A 30 14.98 -0.56 5.80
CA GLU A 30 15.82 0.03 4.75
C GLU A 30 17.25 -0.52 4.79
N ASP A 31 17.90 -0.47 5.95
CA ASP A 31 19.28 -0.96 6.12
C ASP A 31 19.38 -2.47 5.81
N ALA A 32 18.42 -3.28 6.27
CA ALA A 32 18.42 -4.72 6.03
C ALA A 32 18.18 -5.07 4.56
N LEU A 33 17.29 -4.36 3.87
CA LEU A 33 17.03 -4.59 2.45
C LEU A 33 18.15 -4.09 1.56
N ARG A 34 18.82 -2.97 1.91
CA ARG A 34 20.03 -2.51 1.22
C ARG A 34 21.17 -3.51 1.36
N ALA A 35 21.36 -4.10 2.54
CA ALA A 35 22.34 -5.16 2.74
C ALA A 35 22.02 -6.43 1.94
N LEU A 36 20.74 -6.75 1.77
CA LEU A 36 20.30 -7.96 1.05
C LEU A 36 20.34 -7.79 -0.48
N LEU A 37 19.83 -6.68 -1.00
CA LEU A 37 19.69 -6.44 -2.43
C LEU A 37 20.90 -5.74 -3.05
N GLY A 38 21.66 -5.00 -2.23
CA GLY A 38 22.64 -4.02 -2.71
C GLY A 38 22.02 -2.64 -2.91
N ASP A 39 22.87 -1.61 -2.90
CA ASP A 39 22.43 -0.21 -2.92
C ASP A 39 21.71 0.19 -4.21
N ASP A 40 22.21 -0.27 -5.37
CA ASP A 40 21.60 0.05 -6.66
C ASP A 40 20.26 -0.67 -6.84
N ASP A 41 20.20 -1.95 -6.46
CA ASP A 41 19.00 -2.77 -6.61
C ASP A 41 17.92 -2.44 -5.56
N PHE A 42 18.30 -1.89 -4.40
CA PHE A 42 17.32 -1.43 -3.41
C PHE A 42 16.38 -0.33 -3.94
N TRP A 43 16.87 0.55 -4.81
CA TRP A 43 16.03 1.58 -5.41
C TRP A 43 15.30 1.11 -6.67
N ASN A 44 15.54 -0.11 -7.12
CA ASN A 44 14.98 -0.66 -8.34
C ASN A 44 13.67 -1.43 -8.08
N PRO A 45 12.50 -0.95 -8.54
CA PRO A 45 11.22 -1.66 -8.39
C PRO A 45 11.26 -3.11 -8.89
N GLU A 46 12.01 -3.36 -9.96
CA GLU A 46 12.10 -4.69 -10.57
C GLU A 46 12.89 -5.67 -9.68
N ALA A 47 13.88 -5.20 -8.92
CA ALA A 47 14.59 -6.04 -7.96
C ALA A 47 13.64 -6.51 -6.84
N HIS A 48 12.82 -5.61 -6.29
CA HIS A 48 11.79 -5.96 -5.32
C HIS A 48 10.74 -6.94 -5.87
N ARG A 49 10.30 -6.73 -7.12
CA ARG A 49 9.39 -7.66 -7.80
C ARG A 49 10.01 -9.04 -7.93
N ARG A 50 11.25 -9.12 -8.43
CA ARG A 50 11.95 -10.40 -8.62
C ARG A 50 12.14 -11.14 -7.31
N ALA A 51 12.57 -10.46 -6.24
CA ALA A 51 12.73 -11.04 -4.91
C ALA A 51 11.39 -11.60 -4.37
N PHE A 52 10.29 -10.88 -4.56
CA PHE A 52 8.96 -11.36 -4.20
C PHE A 52 8.54 -12.59 -5.01
N VAL A 53 8.59 -12.51 -6.34
CA VAL A 53 8.14 -13.57 -7.25
C VAL A 53 8.97 -14.85 -7.12
N ALA A 54 10.29 -14.71 -6.95
CA ALA A 54 11.19 -15.83 -6.70
C ALA A 54 10.97 -16.49 -5.33
N SER A 55 10.08 -15.96 -4.49
CA SER A 55 9.84 -16.43 -3.12
C SER A 55 11.11 -16.45 -2.28
N ASP A 56 11.95 -15.42 -2.43
CA ASP A 56 13.19 -15.28 -1.67
C ASP A 56 12.87 -15.25 -0.16
N SER A 57 13.39 -16.26 0.55
CA SER A 57 13.11 -16.46 1.96
C SER A 57 13.69 -15.37 2.84
N ASP A 58 14.85 -14.82 2.50
CA ASP A 58 15.51 -13.78 3.28
C ASP A 58 14.85 -12.42 3.07
N TYR A 59 14.46 -12.13 1.83
CA TYR A 59 13.68 -10.94 1.51
C TYR A 59 12.33 -10.97 2.22
N ARG A 60 11.58 -12.09 2.13
CA ARG A 60 10.32 -12.30 2.85
C ARG A 60 10.50 -12.16 4.36
N ARG A 61 11.51 -12.83 4.94
CA ARG A 61 11.79 -12.80 6.39
C ARG A 61 12.07 -11.37 6.87
N THR A 62 12.89 -10.63 6.13
CA THR A 62 13.26 -9.25 6.44
C THR A 62 12.03 -8.35 6.44
N VAL A 63 11.26 -8.36 5.35
CA VAL A 63 10.04 -7.55 5.22
C VAL A 63 9.04 -7.86 6.33
N LEU A 64 8.71 -9.14 6.54
CA LEU A 64 7.69 -9.53 7.50
C LEU A 64 8.12 -9.30 8.95
N THR A 65 9.40 -9.46 9.26
CA THR A 65 9.91 -9.21 10.62
C THR A 65 9.77 -7.75 11.01
N GLU A 66 10.14 -6.82 10.13
CA GLU A 66 10.08 -5.40 10.46
C GLU A 66 8.66 -4.82 10.37
N LEU A 67 7.86 -5.31 9.41
CA LEU A 67 6.51 -4.78 9.20
C LEU A 67 5.50 -5.33 10.21
N LYS A 68 5.61 -6.58 10.70
CA LYS A 68 4.64 -7.13 11.68
C LYS A 68 4.60 -6.33 13.00
N HIS A 69 5.65 -5.58 13.32
CA HIS A 69 5.75 -4.81 14.56
C HIS A 69 5.15 -3.40 14.44
N GLN A 70 4.61 -3.02 13.28
CA GLN A 70 3.99 -1.71 13.12
C GLN A 70 2.58 -1.71 13.70
N ALA A 71 2.19 -0.60 14.30
CA ALA A 71 0.87 -0.45 14.93
C ALA A 71 -0.30 -0.67 13.94
N TRP A 72 -0.10 -0.38 12.66
CA TRP A 72 -1.11 -0.59 11.63
C TRP A 72 -1.24 -2.06 11.19
N SER A 73 -0.26 -2.92 11.48
CA SER A 73 -0.19 -4.26 10.87
C SER A 73 -1.20 -5.26 11.42
N ALA A 74 -1.61 -5.10 12.67
CA ALA A 74 -2.53 -6.03 13.34
C ALA A 74 -3.89 -6.09 12.64
N ASP A 75 -4.44 -4.92 12.30
CA ASP A 75 -5.79 -4.78 11.77
C ASP A 75 -5.82 -4.41 10.28
N LEU A 76 -4.64 -4.36 9.62
CA LEU A 76 -4.54 -3.89 8.23
C LEU A 76 -5.40 -4.75 7.30
N LEU A 77 -5.29 -6.08 7.40
CA LEU A 77 -5.90 -6.98 6.43
C LEU A 77 -7.43 -6.86 6.44
N ASP A 78 -8.04 -6.96 7.63
CA ASP A 78 -9.50 -6.87 7.78
C ASP A 78 -10.02 -5.45 7.52
N GLY A 79 -9.24 -4.43 7.90
CA GLY A 79 -9.53 -3.03 7.60
C GLY A 79 -9.55 -2.72 6.10
N VAL A 80 -8.57 -3.25 5.35
CA VAL A 80 -8.48 -3.10 3.89
C VAL A 80 -9.64 -3.81 3.20
N ASP A 81 -9.95 -5.04 3.61
CA ASP A 81 -11.03 -5.83 3.03
C ASP A 81 -12.37 -5.09 3.21
N THR A 82 -12.65 -4.63 4.43
CA THR A 82 -13.87 -3.90 4.78
C THR A 82 -13.95 -2.53 4.09
N ALA A 83 -12.87 -1.75 4.09
CA ALA A 83 -12.81 -0.47 3.42
C ALA A 83 -12.98 -0.59 1.90
N THR A 84 -12.39 -1.62 1.29
CA THR A 84 -12.51 -1.88 -0.15
C THR A 84 -13.93 -2.32 -0.50
N ALA A 85 -14.56 -3.17 0.31
CA ALA A 85 -15.96 -3.54 0.12
C ALA A 85 -16.90 -2.33 0.21
N LEU A 86 -16.69 -1.46 1.21
CA LEU A 86 -17.46 -0.23 1.38
C LEU A 86 -17.25 0.76 0.23
N ALA A 87 -16.02 0.89 -0.27
CA ALA A 87 -15.72 1.76 -1.41
C ALA A 87 -16.51 1.40 -2.68
N ARG A 88 -16.91 0.13 -2.85
CA ARG A 88 -17.78 -0.28 -3.96
C ARG A 88 -19.16 0.37 -3.93
N THR A 89 -19.63 0.81 -2.77
CA THR A 89 -20.92 1.50 -2.64
C THR A 89 -20.78 3.01 -2.78
N ALA A 90 -19.56 3.53 -2.93
CA ALA A 90 -19.33 4.96 -3.08
C ALA A 90 -19.77 5.42 -4.48
N PRO A 91 -20.67 6.43 -4.59
CA PRO A 91 -21.02 6.99 -5.89
C PRO A 91 -19.85 7.73 -6.57
N LEU A 92 -18.78 7.99 -5.82
CA LEU A 92 -17.57 8.68 -6.26
C LEU A 92 -16.50 7.72 -6.82
N LEU A 93 -16.69 6.40 -6.68
CA LEU A 93 -15.71 5.42 -7.16
C LEU A 93 -15.56 5.52 -8.68
N ASN A 94 -14.32 5.52 -9.16
CA ASN A 94 -13.95 5.68 -10.58
C ASN A 94 -14.39 7.03 -11.19
N GLN A 95 -14.82 7.99 -10.39
CA GLN A 95 -15.10 9.35 -10.86
C GLN A 95 -13.87 10.24 -10.62
N PRO A 96 -13.51 11.11 -11.58
CA PRO A 96 -12.52 12.14 -11.33
C PRO A 96 -13.04 13.11 -10.27
N LEU A 97 -12.21 13.40 -9.27
CA LEU A 97 -12.50 14.33 -8.19
C LEU A 97 -11.54 15.51 -8.26
N GLU A 98 -12.08 16.72 -8.11
CA GLU A 98 -11.30 17.97 -8.00
C GLU A 98 -10.55 18.06 -6.67
N SER A 99 -11.07 17.41 -5.63
CA SER A 99 -10.51 17.41 -4.27
C SER A 99 -10.85 16.10 -3.54
N GLU A 100 -9.97 15.73 -2.61
CA GLU A 100 -10.16 14.60 -1.70
C GLU A 100 -11.33 14.83 -0.73
N SER A 101 -11.71 16.09 -0.48
CA SER A 101 -12.79 16.46 0.45
C SER A 101 -14.09 15.69 0.21
N SER A 102 -14.53 15.56 -1.04
CA SER A 102 -15.79 14.87 -1.35
C SER A 102 -15.75 13.39 -0.97
N TRP A 103 -14.59 12.74 -1.12
CA TRP A 103 -14.37 11.37 -0.67
C TRP A 103 -14.39 11.27 0.86
N LEU A 104 -13.72 12.20 1.54
CA LEU A 104 -13.67 12.24 3.01
C LEU A 104 -15.03 12.54 3.64
N ASP A 105 -15.86 13.33 2.98
CA ASP A 105 -17.23 13.62 3.40
C ASP A 105 -18.11 12.37 3.28
N TRP A 106 -17.99 11.63 2.18
CA TRP A 106 -18.66 10.34 2.01
C TRP A 106 -18.18 9.30 3.04
N ALA A 107 -16.88 9.23 3.31
CA ALA A 107 -16.29 8.30 4.26
C ALA A 107 -16.52 8.68 5.74
N ALA A 108 -16.94 9.93 6.02
CA ALA A 108 -17.05 10.48 7.36
C ALA A 108 -17.87 9.65 8.37
N PRO A 109 -18.95 8.94 7.97
CA PRO A 109 -19.70 8.06 8.88
C PRO A 109 -18.86 6.93 9.49
N HIS A 110 -17.73 6.57 8.88
CA HIS A 110 -16.88 5.45 9.30
C HIS A 110 -15.68 5.89 10.16
N ARG A 111 -15.60 7.17 10.57
CA ARG A 111 -14.45 7.73 11.32
C ARG A 111 -14.10 6.99 12.61
N THR A 112 -15.06 6.33 13.25
CA THR A 112 -14.85 5.58 14.49
C THR A 112 -14.33 4.17 14.27
N ASP A 113 -14.43 3.64 13.05
CA ASP A 113 -13.84 2.37 12.65
C ASP A 113 -12.43 2.63 12.11
N TYR A 114 -11.45 2.70 13.02
CA TYR A 114 -10.12 3.19 12.68
C TYR A 114 -9.40 2.39 11.57
N PRO A 115 -9.37 1.04 11.55
CA PRO A 115 -8.70 0.32 10.47
C PRO A 115 -9.36 0.59 9.11
N VAL A 116 -10.69 0.74 9.06
CA VAL A 116 -11.43 1.11 7.85
C VAL A 116 -11.17 2.57 7.46
N TRP A 117 -11.35 3.50 8.39
CA TRP A 117 -11.13 4.92 8.19
C TRP A 117 -9.69 5.23 7.76
N ALA A 118 -8.70 4.57 8.38
CA ALA A 118 -7.30 4.73 8.02
C ALA A 118 -7.03 4.32 6.57
N TRP A 119 -7.67 3.25 6.08
CA TRP A 119 -7.53 2.84 4.68
C TRP A 119 -8.30 3.77 3.73
N LEU A 120 -9.52 4.17 4.07
CA LEU A 120 -10.33 5.09 3.26
C LEU A 120 -9.66 6.46 3.07
N THR A 121 -8.90 6.92 4.06
CA THR A 121 -8.28 8.25 4.04
C THR A 121 -6.80 8.23 3.62
N ASN A 122 -6.07 7.18 3.98
CA ASN A 122 -4.62 7.13 3.81
C ASN A 122 -4.14 5.71 3.47
N GLY A 123 -4.90 4.93 2.69
CA GLY A 123 -4.57 3.55 2.37
C GLY A 123 -3.36 3.40 1.44
N LEU A 124 -3.58 3.65 0.16
CA LEU A 124 -2.55 3.58 -0.88
C LEU A 124 -2.73 4.74 -1.85
N ASN A 125 -1.65 5.45 -2.13
CA ASN A 125 -1.58 6.51 -3.13
C ASN A 125 -0.59 6.10 -4.22
N ALA A 126 -1.04 6.06 -5.47
CA ALA A 126 -0.24 5.61 -6.60
C ALA A 126 -0.55 6.43 -7.85
N SER A 127 0.36 6.39 -8.81
CA SER A 127 0.09 6.75 -10.20
C SER A 127 0.08 5.48 -11.05
N GLU A 128 0.10 5.62 -12.38
CA GLU A 128 0.30 4.48 -13.27
C GLU A 128 1.67 3.80 -13.08
N SER A 129 2.69 4.54 -12.67
CA SER A 129 4.09 4.07 -12.67
C SER A 129 4.74 3.99 -11.30
N GLU A 130 4.21 4.68 -10.28
CA GLU A 130 4.83 4.74 -8.96
C GLU A 130 3.85 4.67 -7.80
N ILE A 131 4.39 4.43 -6.60
CA ILE A 131 3.66 4.47 -5.33
C ILE A 131 4.12 5.70 -4.56
N ALA A 132 3.29 6.73 -4.51
CA ALA A 132 3.55 7.95 -3.75
C ALA A 132 3.52 7.70 -2.23
N ASP A 133 2.51 6.96 -1.75
CA ASP A 133 2.41 6.56 -0.34
C ASP A 133 1.82 5.15 -0.18
N GLY A 134 2.16 4.47 0.92
CA GLY A 134 1.62 3.15 1.26
C GLY A 134 2.47 1.96 0.83
N ARG A 135 3.72 2.17 0.37
CA ARG A 135 4.67 1.11 -0.06
C ARG A 135 4.80 -0.05 0.93
N HIS A 136 4.89 0.24 2.23
CA HIS A 136 4.98 -0.77 3.28
C HIS A 136 3.69 -1.59 3.41
N ARG A 137 2.53 -0.91 3.44
CA ARG A 137 1.21 -1.56 3.54
C ARG A 137 0.94 -2.43 2.32
N LEU A 138 1.25 -1.93 1.12
CA LEU A 138 1.12 -2.70 -0.12
C LEU A 138 1.99 -3.96 -0.11
N THR A 139 3.25 -3.83 0.28
CA THR A 139 4.17 -4.98 0.34
C THR A 139 3.70 -6.00 1.37
N TYR A 140 3.25 -5.53 2.54
CA TYR A 140 2.68 -6.40 3.56
C TYR A 140 1.44 -7.14 3.04
N LEU A 141 0.53 -6.43 2.37
CA LEU A 141 -0.67 -7.01 1.75
C LEU A 141 -0.32 -8.10 0.73
N ARG A 142 0.65 -7.85 -0.17
CA ARG A 142 1.12 -8.84 -1.16
C ARG A 142 1.65 -10.13 -0.51
N TYR A 143 2.17 -10.08 0.71
CA TYR A 143 2.58 -11.30 1.43
C TYR A 143 1.46 -12.05 2.14
N HIS A 144 0.30 -11.42 2.34
CA HIS A 144 -0.83 -11.97 3.11
C HIS A 144 -2.09 -12.20 2.27
N ARG A 145 -2.10 -11.74 1.02
CA ARG A 145 -3.20 -11.86 0.07
C ARG A 145 -2.65 -12.26 -1.31
N PRO A 146 -3.43 -13.02 -2.10
CA PRO A 146 -3.06 -13.35 -3.48
C PRO A 146 -3.01 -12.07 -4.35
N LEU A 147 -2.27 -12.10 -5.47
CA LEU A 147 -2.07 -10.90 -6.31
C LEU A 147 -3.35 -10.43 -7.01
N GLU A 148 -4.33 -11.32 -7.15
CA GLU A 148 -5.66 -11.06 -7.70
C GLU A 148 -6.56 -10.32 -6.69
N HIS A 149 -6.18 -10.30 -5.41
CA HIS A 149 -6.94 -9.61 -4.38
C HIS A 149 -7.01 -8.11 -4.69
N GLU A 150 -8.21 -7.56 -4.62
CA GLU A 150 -8.48 -6.18 -5.00
C GLU A 150 -8.47 -5.27 -3.78
N VAL A 151 -7.88 -4.08 -3.93
CA VAL A 151 -7.82 -3.07 -2.86
C VAL A 151 -8.22 -1.71 -3.39
N LEU A 152 -8.82 -0.88 -2.53
CA LEU A 152 -9.02 0.54 -2.80
C LEU A 152 -7.67 1.26 -2.90
N VAL A 153 -7.52 2.08 -3.92
CA VAL A 153 -6.33 2.89 -4.22
C VAL A 153 -6.76 4.29 -4.64
N ARG A 154 -6.06 5.30 -4.12
CA ARG A 154 -6.13 6.67 -4.63
C ARG A 154 -5.13 6.80 -5.78
N ILE A 155 -5.61 7.22 -6.93
CA ILE A 155 -4.81 7.48 -8.13
C ILE A 155 -4.65 8.99 -8.31
N GLU A 156 -3.41 9.46 -8.28
CA GLU A 156 -3.05 10.83 -8.68
C GLU A 156 -2.74 10.84 -10.19
N THR A 157 -3.41 11.72 -10.92
CA THR A 157 -3.22 11.95 -12.37
C THR A 157 -2.56 13.29 -12.65
#